data_AF-A0A969WLF9-F1
#
_entry.id   AF-A0A969WLF9-F1
#
_cell.length_a   1.000
_cell.length_b   1.000
_cell.length_c   1.000
_cell.angle_alpha   90.00
_cell.angle_beta   90.00
_cell.angle_gamma   90.00
#
_symmetry.space_group_name_H-M   'P 1'
#
loop_
_entity.id
_entity.type
_entity.pdbx_description
1 polymer ?
#
loop_
_entity_poly.entity_id
_entity_poly.type
_entity_poly.pdbx_seq_one_letter_code
_entity_poly.pdbx_strand_id
1 'polypeptide(L)'
;NTTAKNVIIYDGFKGGDPLTGFDVKNIKGRAGRFLSHFIGKVYSLVPLSVEENKGIIEFSFYDKEILEAEDVIQIDKNELKEKNLEIRENVENILKRNKIPLRLIKANKFVSIHKQIALINHLRNDIFIIDELYFDGIYPSKEQLGRILLLCHEFLFVNRDANDRSYTINELSRLTKFYVYKKPSLKELINAHVYKSDNIDTVVRNTFNLISHYFEFALPKYFTAFENLFNFVCYDRGKSDKQIKLKYLITLLEFGHDNPHEIALKESGLPNEIIKKVGNSFSDCNSLEEIRDKYKMNPYLISNLTEFEKKLFNRYV
;
A
#
# COMPACT_ATOMS: atom_id res chain seq x y z
N ASN A 1 -18.50 -1.56 16.79
CA ASN A 1 -19.96 -1.73 16.53
C ASN A 1 -20.74 -1.88 17.83
N THR A 2 -20.72 -0.87 18.69
CA THR A 2 -21.61 -0.78 19.85
C THR A 2 -22.83 0.02 19.44
N THR A 3 -24.01 -0.63 19.42
CA THR A 3 -25.30 -0.03 19.04
C THR A 3 -26.19 0.06 20.26
N ALA A 4 -26.89 1.18 20.44
CA ALA A 4 -27.80 1.41 21.57
C ALA A 4 -29.18 1.86 21.08
N LYS A 5 -30.25 1.59 21.84
CA LYS A 5 -31.60 2.12 21.54
C LYS A 5 -31.65 3.63 21.76
N ASN A 6 -31.00 4.09 22.82
CA ASN A 6 -30.92 5.49 23.20
C ASN A 6 -29.46 5.91 23.35
N VAL A 7 -29.14 7.11 22.89
CA VAL A 7 -27.84 7.76 23.09
C VAL A 7 -28.07 9.04 23.87
N ILE A 8 -27.26 9.28 24.90
CA ILE A 8 -27.29 10.52 25.70
C ILE A 8 -25.96 11.23 25.48
N ILE A 9 -26.03 12.48 25.01
CA ILE A 9 -24.87 13.35 24.83
C ILE A 9 -24.83 14.27 26.05
N TYR A 10 -23.87 13.98 26.93
CA TYR A 10 -23.66 14.72 28.17
C TYR A 10 -22.83 15.99 27.97
N ASP A 11 -21.85 15.95 27.07
CA ASP A 11 -20.92 17.05 26.83
C ASP A 11 -20.74 17.30 25.32
N GLY A 12 -20.49 18.57 24.98
CA GLY A 12 -20.31 19.07 23.62
C GLY A 12 -18.87 19.03 23.14
N PHE A 13 -17.95 18.43 23.91
CA PHE A 13 -16.53 18.36 23.61
C PHE A 13 -16.05 16.91 23.47
N LYS A 14 -15.08 16.69 22.58
CA LYS A 14 -14.30 15.45 22.45
C LYS A 14 -12.87 15.69 22.93
N GLY A 15 -12.65 15.51 24.23
CA GLY A 15 -11.40 15.96 24.85
C GLY A 15 -11.40 17.48 24.97
N GLY A 16 -10.47 18.17 24.33
CA GLY A 16 -10.39 19.64 24.33
C GLY A 16 -11.17 20.34 23.21
N ASP A 17 -11.58 19.61 22.17
CA ASP A 17 -12.17 20.18 20.97
C ASP A 17 -13.70 20.09 20.98
N PRO A 18 -14.44 21.10 20.51
CA PRO A 18 -15.89 21.00 20.32
C PRO A 18 -16.26 19.87 19.34
N LEU A 19 -17.42 19.24 19.57
CA LEU A 19 -17.99 18.28 18.62
C LEU A 19 -18.34 18.99 17.30
N THR A 20 -17.79 18.47 16.21
CA THR A 20 -18.11 18.93 14.85
C THR A 20 -19.49 18.41 14.44
N GLY A 21 -20.10 19.01 13.41
CA GLY A 21 -21.34 18.49 12.83
C GLY A 21 -21.23 17.02 12.38
N PHE A 22 -20.04 16.60 11.93
CA PHE A 22 -19.75 15.21 11.57
C PHE A 22 -19.72 14.28 12.80
N ASP A 23 -19.13 14.72 13.91
CA ASP A 23 -19.12 13.95 15.16
C ASP A 23 -20.55 13.75 15.68
N VAL A 24 -21.36 14.81 15.66
CA VAL A 24 -22.78 14.77 16.05
C VAL A 24 -23.55 13.76 15.20
N LYS A 25 -23.37 13.79 13.87
CA LYS A 25 -24.01 12.84 12.95
C LYS A 25 -23.60 11.39 13.24
N ASN A 26 -22.31 11.13 13.47
CA ASN A 26 -21.81 9.80 13.81
C ASN A 26 -22.35 9.28 15.16
N ILE A 27 -22.47 10.15 16.15
CA ILE A 27 -23.03 9.79 17.47
C ILE A 27 -24.51 9.48 17.34
N LYS A 28 -25.28 10.32 16.63
CA LYS A 28 -26.71 10.09 16.35
C LYS A 28 -26.94 8.78 15.59
N GLY A 29 -26.08 8.46 14.63
CA GLY A 29 -26.13 7.22 13.85
C GLY A 29 -25.95 5.92 14.67
N ARG A 30 -25.55 6.03 15.95
CA ARG A 30 -25.47 4.87 16.87
C ARG A 30 -26.75 4.62 17.65
N ALA A 31 -27.73 5.54 17.57
CA ALA A 31 -29.04 5.39 18.18
C ALA A 31 -30.00 4.66 17.24
N GLY A 32 -30.51 3.51 17.70
CA GLY A 32 -31.36 2.65 16.89
C GLY A 32 -30.56 1.68 16.03
N ARG A 33 -31.15 0.52 15.76
CA ARG A 33 -30.56 -0.49 14.89
C ARG A 33 -31.64 -0.99 13.94
N PHE A 34 -31.28 -1.03 12.67
CA PHE A 34 -32.13 -1.59 11.62
C PHE A 34 -32.60 -2.99 12.02
N LEU A 35 -33.91 -3.23 11.96
CA LEU A 35 -34.60 -4.47 12.37
C LEU A 35 -34.60 -4.81 13.87
N SER A 36 -34.06 -3.97 14.75
CA SER A 36 -34.11 -4.21 16.21
C SER A 36 -34.86 -3.12 16.98
N HIS A 37 -34.80 -1.88 16.50
CA HIS A 37 -35.46 -0.75 17.15
C HIS A 37 -36.34 -0.02 16.13
N PHE A 38 -37.61 0.17 16.47
CA PHE A 38 -38.53 0.96 15.64
C PHE A 38 -38.13 2.44 15.60
N ILE A 39 -37.66 2.97 16.73
CA ILE A 39 -37.14 4.34 16.88
C ILE A 39 -35.89 4.30 17.75
N GLY A 40 -34.81 4.92 17.29
CA GLY A 40 -33.64 5.28 18.10
C GLY A 40 -33.79 6.71 18.61
N LYS A 41 -33.50 6.96 19.89
CA LYS A 41 -33.62 8.31 20.47
C LYS A 41 -32.24 8.86 20.84
N VAL A 42 -32.05 10.14 20.56
CA VAL A 42 -30.85 10.87 20.98
C VAL A 42 -31.28 12.01 21.88
N TYR A 43 -30.77 12.02 23.10
CA TYR A 43 -30.98 13.07 24.07
C TYR A 43 -29.70 13.87 24.19
N SER A 44 -29.77 15.19 24.02
CA SER A 44 -28.63 16.05 24.25
C SER A 44 -28.93 16.98 25.41
N LEU A 45 -27.99 17.03 26.37
CA LEU A 45 -28.07 17.90 27.54
C LEU A 45 -27.39 19.25 27.28
N VAL A 46 -26.80 19.42 26.10
CA VAL A 46 -26.02 20.59 25.69
C VAL A 46 -26.45 21.04 24.28
N PRO A 47 -26.25 22.31 23.90
CA PRO A 47 -26.38 22.72 22.51
C PRO A 47 -25.37 21.98 21.64
N LEU A 48 -25.82 21.41 20.53
CA LEU A 48 -24.96 20.74 19.56
C LEU A 48 -24.70 21.65 18.36
N SER A 49 -23.51 21.55 17.78
CA SER A 49 -23.20 22.15 16.49
C SER A 49 -24.22 21.73 15.43
N VAL A 50 -24.61 22.67 14.55
CA VAL A 50 -25.55 22.40 13.45
C VAL A 50 -25.00 21.28 12.59
N GLU A 51 -25.85 20.30 12.25
CA GLU A 51 -25.47 19.25 11.31
C GLU A 51 -25.15 19.90 9.95
N GLU A 52 -23.95 19.68 9.44
CA GLU A 52 -23.61 20.11 8.10
C GLU A 52 -24.49 19.34 7.09
N ASN A 53 -25.41 20.06 6.44
CA ASN A 53 -26.06 19.59 5.21
C ASN A 53 -25.02 19.57 4.09
N LYS A 54 -24.11 18.58 4.08
CA LYS A 54 -23.34 18.28 2.87
C LYS A 54 -24.26 17.59 1.87
N GLY A 55 -25.08 18.38 1.18
CA GLY A 55 -25.83 17.99 -0.01
C GLY A 55 -24.96 17.95 -1.27
N ILE A 56 -23.71 18.39 -1.19
CA ILE A 56 -22.76 18.41 -2.30
C ILE A 56 -21.57 17.54 -1.90
N ILE A 57 -21.39 16.44 -2.61
CA ILE A 57 -20.17 15.65 -2.57
C ILE A 57 -19.16 16.42 -3.42
N GLU A 58 -18.20 17.07 -2.79
CA GLU A 58 -17.10 17.72 -3.48
C GLU A 58 -16.09 16.66 -3.95
N PHE A 59 -15.89 16.58 -5.25
CA PHE A 59 -14.85 15.77 -5.88
C PHE A 59 -13.59 16.61 -6.03
N SER A 60 -12.52 16.22 -5.31
CA SER A 60 -11.24 16.95 -5.29
C SER A 60 -10.66 17.31 -6.66
N PHE A 61 -10.93 16.54 -7.71
CA PHE A 61 -10.42 16.80 -9.06
C PHE A 61 -11.23 17.86 -9.84
N TYR A 62 -12.53 18.01 -9.52
CA TYR A 62 -13.44 18.89 -10.26
C TYR A 62 -13.71 20.19 -9.51
N ASP A 63 -13.82 20.10 -8.18
CA ASP A 63 -14.28 21.20 -7.34
C ASP A 63 -13.14 22.04 -6.75
N LYS A 64 -11.91 21.49 -6.70
CA LYS A 64 -10.75 22.30 -6.33
C LYS A 64 -10.35 23.23 -7.47
N GLU A 65 -10.21 24.51 -7.14
CA GLU A 65 -9.75 25.52 -8.09
C GLU A 65 -8.29 25.30 -8.51
N ILE A 66 -7.46 24.83 -7.57
CA ILE A 66 -6.04 24.53 -7.76
C ILE A 66 -5.77 23.08 -7.32
N LEU A 67 -5.17 22.30 -8.21
CA LEU A 67 -4.81 20.91 -8.00
C LEU A 67 -3.33 20.77 -7.67
N GLU A 68 -2.96 19.67 -7.00
CA GLU A 68 -1.56 19.32 -6.77
C GLU A 68 -0.86 18.99 -8.08
N ALA A 69 0.45 19.27 -8.18
CA ALA A 69 1.21 19.06 -9.40
C ALA A 69 1.16 17.59 -9.88
N GLU A 70 1.17 16.64 -8.94
CA GLU A 70 1.04 15.21 -9.19
C GLU A 70 -0.28 14.83 -9.88
N ASP A 71 -1.37 15.52 -9.57
CA ASP A 71 -2.69 15.31 -10.17
C ASP A 71 -2.78 16.01 -11.54
N VAL A 72 -2.29 17.24 -11.61
CA VAL A 72 -2.29 18.08 -12.83
C VAL A 72 -1.62 17.37 -14.01
N ILE A 73 -0.51 16.65 -13.78
CA ILE A 73 0.18 15.94 -14.87
C ILE A 73 -0.59 14.73 -15.41
N GLN A 74 -1.56 14.22 -14.67
CA GLN A 74 -2.36 13.05 -15.07
C GLN A 74 -3.48 13.42 -16.04
N ILE A 75 -3.98 14.64 -15.95
CA ILE A 75 -5.07 15.19 -16.76
C ILE A 75 -4.53 15.68 -18.11
N ASP A 76 -5.37 15.58 -19.14
CA ASP A 76 -5.04 16.11 -20.46
C ASP A 76 -5.02 17.64 -20.43
N LYS A 77 -4.03 18.25 -21.10
CA LYS A 77 -3.81 19.71 -21.04
C LYS A 77 -5.05 20.52 -21.42
N ASN A 78 -5.84 20.01 -22.36
CA ASN A 78 -7.03 20.70 -22.89
C ASN A 78 -8.20 20.73 -21.88
N GLU A 79 -8.15 19.90 -20.84
CA GLU A 79 -9.17 19.84 -19.78
C GLU A 79 -8.78 20.67 -18.55
N LEU A 80 -7.57 21.22 -18.51
CA LEU A 80 -7.09 22.01 -17.39
C LEU A 80 -7.60 23.45 -17.46
N LYS A 81 -8.06 23.95 -16.31
CA LYS A 81 -8.30 25.39 -16.08
C LYS A 81 -6.97 26.15 -16.09
N GLU A 82 -7.02 27.45 -16.38
CA GLU A 82 -5.84 28.33 -16.56
C GLU A 82 -4.78 28.20 -15.44
N LYS A 83 -5.20 28.26 -14.16
CA LYS A 83 -4.29 28.11 -13.01
C LYS A 83 -3.57 26.75 -12.98
N ASN A 84 -4.28 25.67 -13.32
CA ASN A 84 -3.69 24.33 -13.35
C ASN A 84 -2.84 24.11 -14.61
N LEU A 85 -3.16 24.78 -15.72
CA LEU A 85 -2.33 24.80 -16.92
C LEU A 85 -0.97 25.47 -16.63
N GLU A 86 -0.94 26.55 -15.86
CA GLU A 86 0.32 27.19 -15.45
C GLU A 86 1.19 26.23 -14.62
N ILE A 87 0.59 25.51 -13.66
CA ILE A 87 1.29 24.47 -12.88
C ILE A 87 1.84 23.39 -13.82
N ARG A 88 1.04 22.95 -14.78
CA ARG A 88 1.40 21.93 -15.78
C ARG A 88 2.63 22.36 -16.60
N GLU A 89 2.62 23.59 -17.10
CA GLU A 89 3.70 24.15 -17.91
C GLU A 89 4.98 24.33 -17.08
N ASN A 90 4.86 24.80 -15.84
CA ASN A 90 5.98 24.92 -14.91
C ASN A 90 6.66 23.57 -14.66
N VAL A 91 5.87 22.52 -14.39
CA VAL A 91 6.39 21.16 -14.23
C VAL A 91 7.09 20.68 -15.50
N GLU A 92 6.47 20.83 -16.67
CA GLU A 92 7.08 20.39 -17.93
C GLU A 92 8.37 21.14 -18.26
N ASN A 93 8.44 22.44 -17.95
CA ASN A 93 9.65 23.24 -18.10
C ASN A 93 10.79 22.73 -17.20
N ILE A 94 10.48 22.39 -15.95
CA ILE A 94 11.46 21.78 -15.03
C ILE A 94 11.95 20.43 -15.59
N LEU A 95 11.03 19.57 -16.05
CA LEU A 95 11.38 18.27 -16.61
C LEU A 95 12.23 18.40 -17.88
N LYS A 96 11.88 19.34 -18.77
CA LYS A 96 12.65 19.64 -19.99
C LYS A 96 14.08 20.09 -19.67
N ARG A 97 14.25 20.99 -18.69
CA ARG A 97 15.58 21.44 -18.23
C ARG A 97 16.42 20.27 -17.69
N ASN A 98 15.78 19.34 -16.98
CA ASN A 98 16.42 18.14 -16.44
C ASN A 98 16.52 16.99 -17.46
N LYS A 99 16.07 17.16 -18.71
CA LYS A 99 16.01 16.11 -19.74
C LYS A 99 15.22 14.87 -19.28
N ILE A 100 14.16 15.05 -18.50
CA ILE A 100 13.32 13.96 -17.98
C ILE A 100 12.04 13.88 -18.80
N PRO A 101 11.67 12.73 -19.37
CA PRO A 101 10.43 12.61 -20.11
C PRO A 101 9.24 12.56 -19.17
N LEU A 102 8.20 13.35 -19.46
CA LEU A 102 6.98 13.42 -18.66
C LEU A 102 6.34 12.05 -18.38
N ARG A 103 6.33 11.15 -19.37
CA ARG A 103 5.76 9.80 -19.24
C ARG A 103 6.37 9.00 -18.08
N LEU A 104 7.66 9.22 -17.78
CA LEU A 104 8.36 8.55 -16.68
C LEU A 104 7.77 8.98 -15.34
N ILE A 105 7.55 10.29 -15.16
CA ILE A 105 6.97 10.83 -13.94
C ILE A 105 5.51 10.39 -13.78
N LYS A 106 4.73 10.40 -14.88
CA LYS A 106 3.33 9.92 -14.86
C LYS A 106 3.21 8.46 -14.41
N ALA A 107 4.16 7.60 -14.81
CA ALA A 107 4.18 6.19 -14.44
C ALA A 107 4.33 5.97 -12.92
N ASN A 108 4.91 6.93 -12.21
CA ASN A 108 5.20 6.85 -10.77
C ASN A 108 4.28 7.77 -9.95
N LYS A 109 2.98 7.84 -10.29
CA LYS A 109 2.01 8.83 -9.78
C LYS A 109 1.93 8.96 -8.25
N PHE A 110 2.29 7.91 -7.51
CA PHE A 110 2.18 7.88 -6.05
C PHE A 110 3.45 8.40 -5.32
N VAL A 111 4.44 8.89 -6.07
CA VAL A 111 5.66 9.51 -5.56
C VAL A 111 5.73 10.94 -6.07
N SER A 112 6.05 11.90 -5.20
CA SER A 112 6.05 13.31 -5.60
C SER A 112 7.08 13.63 -6.68
N ILE A 113 6.74 14.59 -7.55
CA ILE A 113 7.56 14.92 -8.72
C ILE A 113 8.96 15.36 -8.31
N HIS A 114 9.07 16.23 -7.30
CA HIS A 114 10.36 16.70 -6.79
C HIS A 114 11.24 15.54 -6.29
N LYS A 115 10.66 14.57 -5.59
CA LYS A 115 11.37 13.39 -5.05
C LYS A 115 11.91 12.50 -6.16
N GLN A 116 11.13 12.31 -7.23
CA GLN A 116 11.59 11.56 -8.41
C GLN A 116 12.76 12.26 -9.11
N ILE A 117 12.67 13.59 -9.31
CA ILE A 117 13.75 14.39 -9.92
C ILE A 117 15.00 14.34 -9.04
N ALA A 118 14.86 14.45 -7.72
CA ALA A 118 15.97 14.37 -6.79
C ALA A 118 16.71 13.02 -6.87
N LEU A 119 15.97 11.90 -6.92
CA LEU A 119 16.60 10.58 -7.10
C LEU A 119 17.32 10.47 -8.45
N ILE A 120 16.69 10.91 -9.54
CA ILE A 120 17.32 10.90 -10.88
C ILE A 120 18.65 11.67 -10.85
N ASN A 121 18.66 12.86 -10.27
CA ASN A 121 19.85 13.69 -10.20
C ASN A 121 20.93 13.08 -9.29
N HIS A 122 20.54 12.44 -8.18
CA HIS A 122 21.46 11.68 -7.34
C HIS A 122 22.13 10.53 -8.13
N LEU A 123 21.33 9.71 -8.83
CA LEU A 123 21.82 8.58 -9.62
C LEU A 123 22.69 9.01 -10.83
N ARG A 124 22.42 10.19 -11.39
CA ARG A 124 23.25 10.78 -12.46
C ARG A 124 24.63 11.18 -11.96
N ASN A 125 24.69 11.75 -10.75
CA ASN A 125 25.92 12.30 -10.19
C ASN A 125 26.82 11.23 -9.56
N ASP A 126 26.25 10.13 -9.07
CA ASP A 126 27.04 9.02 -8.53
C ASP A 126 27.55 8.11 -9.65
N ILE A 127 28.86 8.13 -9.89
CA ILE A 127 29.48 7.44 -11.02
C ILE A 127 29.36 5.91 -10.88
N PHE A 128 29.43 5.39 -9.64
CA PHE A 128 29.53 3.97 -9.34
C PHE A 128 28.19 3.31 -9.03
N ILE A 129 27.16 4.09 -8.66
CA ILE A 129 25.87 3.57 -8.20
C ILE A 129 25.20 2.59 -9.17
N ILE A 130 25.35 2.79 -10.49
CA ILE A 130 24.77 1.88 -11.48
C ILE A 130 25.44 0.51 -11.39
N ASP A 131 26.78 0.50 -11.27
CA ASP A 131 27.53 -0.75 -11.22
C ASP A 131 27.35 -1.45 -9.86
N GLU A 132 27.17 -0.68 -8.78
CA GLU A 132 26.83 -1.18 -7.44
C GLU A 132 25.46 -1.86 -7.42
N LEU A 133 24.46 -1.22 -8.02
CA LEU A 133 23.07 -1.66 -7.95
C LEU A 133 22.67 -2.64 -9.06
N TYR A 134 23.46 -2.74 -10.12
CA TYR A 134 23.19 -3.68 -11.20
C TYR A 134 23.26 -5.13 -10.73
N PHE A 135 22.28 -5.93 -11.14
CA PHE A 135 22.31 -7.37 -10.98
C PHE A 135 21.64 -8.02 -12.19
N ASP A 136 22.18 -9.17 -12.58
CA ASP A 136 21.60 -10.04 -13.60
C ASP A 136 21.07 -11.30 -12.91
N GLY A 137 19.83 -11.21 -12.42
CA GLY A 137 19.21 -12.24 -11.60
C GLY A 137 17.74 -11.97 -11.30
N ILE A 138 17.10 -12.92 -10.62
CA ILE A 138 15.66 -12.87 -10.30
C ILE A 138 15.37 -11.72 -9.31
N TYR A 139 16.28 -11.47 -8.37
CA TYR A 139 16.20 -10.38 -7.38
C TYR A 139 17.61 -9.94 -6.95
N PRO A 140 17.78 -8.72 -6.42
CA PRO A 140 19.08 -8.18 -6.01
C PRO A 140 19.76 -9.02 -4.91
N SER A 141 21.05 -8.80 -4.66
CA SER A 141 21.73 -9.32 -3.47
C SER A 141 21.21 -8.64 -2.17
N LYS A 142 21.52 -9.21 -1.00
CA LYS A 142 21.14 -8.61 0.30
C LYS A 142 21.69 -7.19 0.50
N GLU A 143 22.87 -6.93 -0.04
CA GLU A 143 23.52 -5.62 0.04
C GLU A 143 22.82 -4.64 -0.90
N GLN A 144 22.64 -5.04 -2.16
CA GLN A 144 21.92 -4.27 -3.18
C GLN A 144 20.50 -3.93 -2.74
N LEU A 145 19.73 -4.90 -2.24
CA LEU A 145 18.39 -4.65 -1.70
C LEU A 145 18.41 -3.64 -0.54
N GLY A 146 19.45 -3.73 0.31
CA GLY A 146 19.65 -2.77 1.39
C GLY A 146 19.89 -1.35 0.86
N ARG A 147 20.74 -1.21 -0.16
CA ARG A 147 21.05 0.06 -0.80
C ARG A 147 19.84 0.64 -1.53
N ILE A 148 19.10 -0.16 -2.29
CA ILE A 148 17.85 0.23 -2.95
C ILE A 148 16.84 0.73 -1.92
N LEU A 149 16.64 0.01 -0.81
CA LEU A 149 15.73 0.43 0.26
C LEU A 149 16.15 1.76 0.90
N LEU A 150 17.44 1.95 1.12
CA LEU A 150 17.96 3.21 1.68
C LEU A 150 17.69 4.39 0.75
N LEU A 151 17.95 4.22 -0.56
CA LEU A 151 17.65 5.25 -1.57
C LEU A 151 16.14 5.50 -1.68
N CYS A 152 15.31 4.46 -1.62
CA CYS A 152 13.86 4.62 -1.59
C CYS A 152 13.42 5.43 -0.36
N HIS A 153 13.98 5.14 0.81
CA HIS A 153 13.66 5.86 2.04
C HIS A 153 14.09 7.33 1.99
N GLU A 154 15.30 7.59 1.51
CA GLU A 154 15.86 8.95 1.40
C GLU A 154 15.07 9.80 0.40
N PHE A 155 14.76 9.24 -0.77
CA PHE A 155 14.19 10.02 -1.87
C PHE A 155 12.70 9.80 -2.10
N LEU A 156 12.20 8.56 -2.03
CA LEU A 156 10.86 8.22 -2.55
C LEU A 156 9.77 8.10 -1.48
N PHE A 157 10.12 7.81 -0.22
CA PHE A 157 9.14 7.62 0.84
C PHE A 157 8.28 8.86 1.04
N VAL A 158 6.95 8.69 1.11
CA VAL A 158 6.06 9.78 1.50
C VAL A 158 6.25 10.12 2.97
N ASN A 159 5.89 11.34 3.38
CA ASN A 159 6.20 11.84 4.73
C ASN A 159 5.64 10.94 5.84
N ARG A 160 4.49 10.30 5.63
CA ARG A 160 3.93 9.34 6.58
C ARG A 160 4.85 8.14 6.80
N ASP A 161 5.35 7.56 5.72
CA ASP A 161 6.16 6.33 5.78
C ASP A 161 7.60 6.65 6.22
N ALA A 162 8.15 7.81 5.82
CA ALA A 162 9.47 8.27 6.23
C ALA A 162 9.56 8.61 7.74
N ASN A 163 8.43 8.97 8.36
CA ASN A 163 8.36 9.33 9.78
C ASN A 163 7.63 8.27 10.62
N ASP A 164 7.46 7.06 10.10
CA ASP A 164 6.81 5.98 10.85
C ASP A 164 7.69 5.54 12.01
N ARG A 165 7.20 5.76 13.23
CA ARG A 165 7.89 5.39 14.47
C ARG A 165 7.85 3.88 14.75
N SER A 166 7.00 3.16 14.03
CA SER A 166 6.85 1.71 14.19
C SER A 166 8.05 0.97 13.63
N TYR A 167 8.75 1.52 12.63
CA TYR A 167 9.86 0.89 11.94
C TYR A 167 10.95 1.89 11.60
N THR A 168 12.15 1.68 12.13
CA THR A 168 13.33 2.36 11.56
C THR A 168 13.66 1.79 10.18
N ILE A 169 14.35 2.55 9.33
CA ILE A 169 14.79 2.06 8.02
C ILE A 169 15.67 0.80 8.11
N ASN A 170 16.51 0.71 9.13
CA ASN A 170 17.36 -0.46 9.36
C ASN A 170 16.53 -1.71 9.68
N GLU A 171 15.49 -1.56 10.49
CA GLU A 171 14.57 -2.66 10.80
C GLU A 171 13.75 -3.07 9.58
N LEU A 172 13.18 -2.10 8.86
CA LEU A 172 12.44 -2.38 7.64
C LEU A 172 13.33 -3.09 6.62
N SER A 173 14.59 -2.66 6.48
CA SER A 173 15.59 -3.31 5.63
C SER A 173 15.91 -4.73 6.08
N ARG A 174 16.15 -4.95 7.38
CA ARG A 174 16.40 -6.28 7.94
C ARG A 174 15.21 -7.21 7.71
N LEU A 175 14.00 -6.74 7.98
CA LEU A 175 12.77 -7.52 7.88
C LEU A 175 12.39 -7.82 6.43
N THR A 176 12.58 -6.86 5.51
CA THR A 176 12.38 -7.09 4.08
C THR A 176 13.36 -8.14 3.56
N LYS A 177 14.64 -8.06 3.94
CA LYS A 177 15.62 -9.11 3.61
C LYS A 177 15.23 -10.45 4.24
N PHE A 178 14.81 -10.47 5.49
CA PHE A 178 14.37 -11.72 6.13
C PHE A 178 13.20 -12.34 5.36
N TYR A 179 12.20 -11.54 4.98
CA TYR A 179 11.06 -11.98 4.21
C TYR A 179 11.47 -12.57 2.84
N VAL A 180 12.27 -11.82 2.07
CA VAL A 180 12.65 -12.18 0.70
C VAL A 180 13.57 -13.40 0.64
N TYR A 181 14.60 -13.46 1.49
CA TYR A 181 15.63 -14.51 1.39
C TYR A 181 15.38 -15.73 2.28
N LYS A 182 14.49 -15.65 3.27
CA LYS A 182 14.17 -16.77 4.17
C LYS A 182 12.74 -17.26 4.07
N LYS A 183 11.83 -16.50 3.45
CA LYS A 183 10.40 -16.85 3.31
C LYS A 183 9.77 -17.36 4.62
N PRO A 184 9.92 -16.62 5.73
CA PRO A 184 9.47 -17.04 7.06
C PRO A 184 7.95 -17.26 7.11
N SER A 185 7.52 -18.14 8.01
CA SER A 185 6.13 -18.23 8.46
C SER A 185 5.70 -16.98 9.23
N LEU A 186 4.39 -16.77 9.37
CA LEU A 186 3.88 -15.68 10.20
C LEU A 186 4.41 -15.76 11.64
N LYS A 187 4.52 -16.97 12.20
CA LYS A 187 5.06 -17.20 13.54
C LYS A 187 6.51 -16.73 13.65
N GLU A 188 7.34 -17.03 12.66
CA GLU A 188 8.73 -16.58 12.63
C GLU A 188 8.86 -15.06 12.47
N LEU A 189 7.97 -14.44 11.68
CA LEU A 189 7.91 -12.97 11.57
C LEU A 189 7.51 -12.30 12.89
N ILE A 190 6.52 -12.85 13.61
CA ILE A 190 6.11 -12.37 14.94
C ILE A 190 7.28 -12.49 15.91
N ASN A 191 7.96 -13.65 15.94
CA ASN A 191 9.12 -13.87 16.78
C ASN A 191 10.26 -12.88 16.48
N ALA A 192 10.42 -12.48 15.20
CA ALA A 192 11.38 -11.47 14.79
C ALA A 192 11.05 -10.04 15.27
N HIS A 193 9.91 -9.82 15.93
CA HIS A 193 9.46 -8.56 16.53
C HIS A 193 9.31 -8.58 18.05
N VAL A 194 9.51 -9.73 18.72
CA VAL A 194 9.26 -9.87 20.16
C VAL A 194 10.11 -8.90 21.00
N TYR A 195 11.30 -8.53 20.53
CA TYR A 195 12.14 -7.55 21.21
C TYR A 195 11.56 -6.12 21.27
N LYS A 196 10.49 -5.82 20.50
CA LYS A 196 9.90 -4.46 20.46
C LYS A 196 8.97 -4.17 21.62
N SER A 197 8.38 -5.18 22.22
CA SER A 197 7.41 -4.99 23.31
C SER A 197 7.18 -6.30 24.04
N ASP A 198 7.08 -6.23 25.36
CA ASP A 198 6.63 -7.37 26.18
C ASP A 198 5.14 -7.67 25.96
N ASN A 199 4.40 -6.76 25.32
CA ASN A 199 3.00 -6.97 24.98
C ASN A 199 2.86 -7.68 23.63
N ILE A 200 2.45 -8.95 23.68
CA ILE A 200 2.22 -9.82 22.52
C ILE A 200 1.24 -9.19 21.51
N ASP A 201 0.18 -8.52 21.95
CA ASP A 201 -0.81 -7.90 21.05
C ASP A 201 -0.16 -6.79 20.21
N THR A 202 0.74 -6.02 20.81
CA THR A 202 1.51 -4.97 20.11
C THR A 202 2.44 -5.60 19.08
N VAL A 203 3.15 -6.67 19.43
CA VAL A 203 4.05 -7.40 18.51
C VAL A 203 3.28 -7.95 17.31
N VAL A 204 2.12 -8.57 17.57
CA VAL A 204 1.24 -9.12 16.53
C VAL A 204 0.71 -8.00 15.63
N ARG A 205 0.19 -6.91 16.21
CA ARG A 205 -0.35 -5.77 15.44
C ARG A 205 0.72 -5.14 14.55
N ASN A 206 1.92 -4.95 15.07
CA ASN A 206 3.05 -4.43 14.29
C ASN A 206 3.39 -5.39 13.15
N THR A 207 3.49 -6.69 13.41
CA THR A 207 3.77 -7.69 12.36
C THR A 207 2.73 -7.65 11.23
N PHE A 208 1.45 -7.55 11.56
CA PHE A 208 0.41 -7.40 10.53
C PHE A 208 0.52 -6.07 9.79
N ASN A 209 0.83 -4.96 10.48
CA ASN A 209 1.07 -3.67 9.83
C ASN A 209 2.27 -3.72 8.88
N LEU A 210 3.37 -4.39 9.25
CA LEU A 210 4.50 -4.61 8.35
C LEU A 210 4.07 -5.30 7.06
N ILE A 211 3.29 -6.37 7.19
CA ILE A 211 2.81 -7.13 6.03
C ILE A 211 1.89 -6.25 5.20
N SER A 212 0.77 -5.78 5.76
CA SER A 212 -0.29 -5.12 4.98
C SER A 212 0.12 -3.75 4.45
N HIS A 213 0.88 -2.96 5.21
CA HIS A 213 1.25 -1.61 4.81
C HIS A 213 2.58 -1.58 4.06
N TYR A 214 3.62 -2.26 4.54
CA TYR A 214 4.93 -2.18 3.90
C TYR A 214 5.10 -3.22 2.79
N PHE A 215 4.90 -4.51 3.07
CA PHE A 215 5.14 -5.55 2.08
C PHE A 215 4.09 -5.55 0.98
N GLU A 216 2.81 -5.46 1.32
CA GLU A 216 1.71 -5.56 0.36
C GLU A 216 1.40 -4.24 -0.38
N PHE A 217 1.93 -3.09 0.07
CA PHE A 217 1.57 -1.79 -0.51
C PHE A 217 2.74 -0.81 -0.69
N ALA A 218 3.39 -0.39 0.38
CA ALA A 218 4.33 0.74 0.32
C ALA A 218 5.62 0.39 -0.43
N LEU A 219 6.28 -0.72 -0.09
CA LEU A 219 7.51 -1.15 -0.75
C LEU A 219 7.32 -1.51 -2.23
N PRO A 220 6.27 -2.26 -2.64
CA PRO A 220 5.93 -2.47 -4.05
C PRO A 220 5.92 -1.17 -4.84
N LYS A 221 5.14 -0.18 -4.37
CA LYS A 221 5.05 1.16 -4.96
C LYS A 221 6.43 1.83 -5.10
N TYR A 222 7.24 1.82 -4.03
CA TYR A 222 8.55 2.47 -4.06
C TYR A 222 9.55 1.74 -4.95
N PHE A 223 9.54 0.42 -4.98
CA PHE A 223 10.41 -0.38 -5.84
C PHE A 223 10.03 -0.26 -7.31
N THR A 224 8.74 -0.19 -7.66
CA THR A 224 8.32 0.13 -9.03
C THR A 224 8.84 1.50 -9.46
N ALA A 225 8.68 2.52 -8.62
CA ALA A 225 9.20 3.85 -8.91
C ALA A 225 10.72 3.85 -9.04
N PHE A 226 11.43 3.17 -8.13
CA PHE A 226 12.88 3.04 -8.18
C PHE A 226 13.36 2.37 -9.48
N GLU A 227 12.77 1.22 -9.86
CA GLU A 227 13.10 0.49 -11.09
C GLU A 227 12.95 1.41 -12.31
N ASN A 228 11.82 2.10 -12.44
CA ASN A 228 11.54 3.01 -13.55
C ASN A 228 12.58 4.13 -13.65
N LEU A 229 12.89 4.78 -12.52
CA LEU A 229 13.82 5.92 -12.47
C LEU A 229 15.26 5.47 -12.68
N PHE A 230 15.68 4.35 -12.08
CA PHE A 230 17.02 3.79 -12.24
C PHE A 230 17.28 3.34 -13.68
N ASN A 231 16.32 2.62 -14.28
CA ASN A 231 16.45 2.15 -15.67
C ASN A 231 16.47 3.31 -16.67
N PHE A 232 15.75 4.40 -16.38
CA PHE A 232 15.87 5.64 -17.14
C PHE A 232 17.28 6.24 -17.05
N VAL A 233 17.87 6.33 -15.86
CA VAL A 233 19.23 6.86 -15.68
C VAL A 233 20.29 5.97 -16.35
N CYS A 234 20.10 4.65 -16.35
CA CYS A 234 20.94 3.72 -17.09
C CYS A 234 20.95 4.03 -18.59
N TYR A 235 19.77 4.28 -19.17
CA TYR A 235 19.66 4.71 -20.57
C TYR A 235 20.31 6.08 -20.81
N ASP A 236 20.04 7.07 -19.95
CA ASP A 236 20.57 8.43 -20.06
C ASP A 236 22.11 8.47 -19.99
N ARG A 237 22.72 7.51 -19.29
CA ARG A 237 24.19 7.36 -19.17
C ARG A 237 24.79 6.38 -20.18
N GLY A 238 24.03 5.90 -21.15
CA GLY A 238 24.52 4.95 -22.17
C GLY A 238 24.84 3.55 -21.64
N LYS A 239 24.33 3.18 -20.47
CA LYS A 239 24.47 1.87 -19.81
C LYS A 239 23.15 1.09 -19.85
N SER A 240 22.49 1.05 -21.02
CA SER A 240 21.18 0.39 -21.18
C SER A 240 21.20 -1.12 -20.91
N ASP A 241 22.37 -1.74 -21.02
CA ASP A 241 22.64 -3.14 -20.64
C ASP A 241 22.54 -3.38 -19.13
N LYS A 242 22.61 -2.32 -18.30
CA LYS A 242 22.58 -2.41 -16.84
C LYS A 242 21.23 -2.12 -16.20
N GLN A 243 20.15 -2.34 -16.93
CA GLN A 243 18.80 -2.23 -16.38
C GLN A 243 18.49 -3.38 -15.43
N ILE A 244 17.74 -3.07 -14.37
CA ILE A 244 17.31 -4.03 -13.35
C ILE A 244 15.82 -4.36 -13.51
N LYS A 245 15.41 -5.51 -12.97
CA LYS A 245 14.02 -5.94 -12.90
C LYS A 245 13.68 -6.33 -11.47
N LEU A 246 12.76 -5.63 -10.85
CA LEU A 246 12.28 -5.86 -9.48
C LEU A 246 10.90 -6.51 -9.44
N LYS A 247 10.26 -6.78 -10.60
CA LYS A 247 8.93 -7.39 -10.70
C LYS A 247 8.76 -8.63 -9.82
N TYR A 248 9.72 -9.55 -9.83
CA TYR A 248 9.63 -10.76 -8.99
C TYR A 248 9.68 -10.42 -7.49
N LEU A 249 10.60 -9.54 -7.07
CA LEU A 249 10.70 -9.07 -5.69
C LEU A 249 9.39 -8.41 -5.24
N ILE A 250 8.79 -7.57 -6.10
CA ILE A 250 7.53 -6.89 -5.85
C ILE A 250 6.40 -7.91 -5.67
N THR A 251 6.27 -8.85 -6.61
CA THR A 251 5.24 -9.91 -6.58
C THR A 251 5.39 -10.75 -5.30
N LEU A 252 6.62 -11.11 -4.94
CA LEU A 252 6.90 -11.86 -3.72
C LEU A 252 6.47 -11.07 -2.47
N LEU A 253 6.67 -9.76 -2.42
CA LEU A 253 6.25 -8.93 -1.28
C LEU A 253 4.73 -8.77 -1.20
N GLU A 254 4.07 -8.60 -2.35
CA GLU A 254 2.61 -8.41 -2.44
C GLU A 254 1.83 -9.68 -2.10
N PHE A 255 2.26 -10.82 -2.63
CA PHE A 255 1.50 -12.06 -2.53
C PHE A 255 2.14 -13.07 -1.59
N GLY A 256 3.45 -13.00 -1.36
CA GLY A 256 4.24 -14.04 -0.69
C GLY A 256 4.55 -15.26 -1.54
N HIS A 257 4.11 -15.23 -2.80
CA HIS A 257 4.15 -16.32 -3.77
C HIS A 257 4.45 -15.76 -5.17
N ASP A 258 4.97 -16.60 -6.06
CA ASP A 258 5.29 -16.27 -7.44
C ASP A 258 4.53 -17.13 -8.48
N ASN A 259 3.87 -18.20 -8.03
CA ASN A 259 3.11 -19.07 -8.91
C ASN A 259 1.70 -18.52 -9.20
N PRO A 260 1.19 -18.62 -10.44
CA PRO A 260 -0.13 -18.09 -10.82
C PRO A 260 -1.29 -18.56 -9.93
N HIS A 261 -1.38 -19.85 -9.63
CA HIS A 261 -2.44 -20.41 -8.76
C HIS A 261 -2.37 -19.88 -7.33
N GLU A 262 -1.17 -19.70 -6.76
CA GLU A 262 -1.00 -19.19 -5.41
C GLU A 262 -1.36 -17.70 -5.33
N ILE A 263 -1.00 -16.93 -6.36
CA ILE A 263 -1.40 -15.51 -6.49
C ILE A 263 -2.93 -15.41 -6.60
N ALA A 264 -3.56 -16.22 -7.46
CA ALA A 264 -5.02 -16.24 -7.61
C ALA A 264 -5.74 -16.60 -6.29
N LEU A 265 -5.21 -17.57 -5.53
CA LEU A 265 -5.74 -17.91 -4.20
C LEU A 265 -5.58 -16.74 -3.22
N LYS A 266 -4.44 -16.04 -3.23
CA LYS A 266 -4.19 -14.88 -2.37
C LYS A 266 -5.12 -13.71 -2.72
N GLU A 267 -5.29 -13.41 -3.99
CA GLU A 267 -6.21 -12.38 -4.50
C GLU A 267 -7.67 -12.68 -4.14
N SER A 268 -8.06 -13.95 -4.05
CA SER A 268 -9.39 -14.33 -3.57
C SER A 268 -9.64 -13.95 -2.11
N GLY A 269 -8.58 -13.69 -1.34
CA GLY A 269 -8.64 -13.35 0.09
C GLY A 269 -8.13 -14.45 1.02
N LEU A 270 -7.51 -15.52 0.49
CA LEU A 270 -6.97 -16.58 1.32
C LEU A 270 -5.63 -16.18 1.98
N PRO A 271 -5.45 -16.48 3.28
CA PRO A 271 -4.17 -16.31 3.95
C PRO A 271 -3.08 -17.22 3.39
N ASN A 272 -1.83 -16.74 3.34
CA ASN A 272 -0.67 -17.50 2.85
C ASN A 272 -0.45 -18.82 3.59
N GLU A 273 -0.83 -18.92 4.87
CA GLU A 273 -0.73 -20.16 5.64
C GLU A 273 -1.65 -21.26 5.12
N ILE A 274 -2.82 -20.91 4.55
CA ILE A 274 -3.70 -21.87 3.86
C ILE A 274 -3.12 -22.20 2.49
N ILE A 275 -2.68 -21.17 1.74
CA ILE A 275 -2.13 -21.34 0.39
C ILE A 275 -0.92 -22.28 0.42
N LYS A 276 0.00 -22.13 1.37
CA LYS A 276 1.14 -23.05 1.54
C LYS A 276 0.75 -24.52 1.72
N LYS A 277 -0.44 -24.81 2.28
CA LYS A 277 -0.92 -26.18 2.49
C LYS A 277 -1.58 -26.79 1.27
N VAL A 278 -2.17 -25.97 0.38
CA VAL A 278 -2.99 -26.43 -0.75
C VAL A 278 -2.46 -26.04 -2.12
N GLY A 279 -1.51 -25.11 -2.22
CA GLY A 279 -1.03 -24.55 -3.49
C GLY A 279 -0.58 -25.63 -4.47
N ASN A 280 0.23 -26.59 -3.99
CA ASN A 280 0.71 -27.72 -4.80
C ASN A 280 -0.42 -28.54 -5.44
N SER A 281 -1.58 -28.65 -4.80
CA SER A 281 -2.77 -29.36 -5.32
C SER A 281 -3.36 -28.71 -6.57
N PHE A 282 -3.06 -27.43 -6.81
CA PHE A 282 -3.56 -26.61 -7.91
C PHE A 282 -2.43 -26.10 -8.82
N SER A 283 -1.28 -26.76 -8.82
CA SER A 283 -0.08 -26.33 -9.56
C SER A 283 -0.24 -26.24 -11.08
N ASP A 284 -1.22 -26.95 -11.63
CA ASP A 284 -1.65 -26.97 -13.03
C ASP A 284 -2.68 -25.88 -13.39
N CYS A 285 -3.16 -25.12 -12.40
CA CYS A 285 -4.14 -24.06 -12.59
C CYS A 285 -3.46 -22.70 -12.78
N ASN A 286 -4.02 -21.85 -13.64
CA ASN A 286 -3.54 -20.49 -13.87
C ASN A 286 -4.53 -19.41 -13.43
N SER A 287 -5.74 -19.80 -13.05
CA SER A 287 -6.82 -18.89 -12.66
C SER A 287 -7.64 -19.42 -11.49
N LEU A 288 -8.34 -18.52 -10.79
CA LEU A 288 -9.26 -18.89 -9.72
C LEU A 288 -10.43 -19.77 -10.23
N GLU A 289 -10.83 -19.60 -11.49
CA GLU A 289 -11.88 -20.39 -12.13
C GLU A 289 -11.45 -21.85 -12.32
N GLU A 290 -10.23 -22.07 -12.83
CA GLU A 290 -9.65 -23.42 -12.94
C GLU A 290 -9.51 -24.09 -11.56
N ILE A 291 -9.06 -23.33 -10.55
CA ILE A 291 -8.99 -23.81 -9.16
C ILE A 291 -10.37 -24.27 -8.68
N ARG A 292 -11.42 -23.46 -8.91
CA ARG A 292 -12.80 -23.78 -8.51
C ARG A 292 -13.31 -25.04 -9.18
N ASP A 293 -13.08 -25.18 -10.48
CA ASP A 293 -13.56 -26.34 -11.23
C ASP A 293 -12.82 -27.62 -10.83
N LYS A 294 -11.50 -27.52 -10.62
CA LYS A 294 -10.71 -28.62 -10.08
C LYS A 294 -11.14 -29.02 -8.67
N TYR A 295 -11.44 -28.05 -7.81
CA TYR A 295 -11.96 -28.31 -6.46
C TYR A 295 -13.33 -28.99 -6.48
N LYS A 296 -14.25 -28.58 -7.36
CA LYS A 296 -15.56 -29.25 -7.54
C LYS A 296 -15.40 -30.72 -7.96
N MET A 297 -14.43 -31.00 -8.84
CA MET A 297 -14.16 -32.37 -9.30
C MET A 297 -13.50 -33.23 -8.23
N ASN A 298 -12.65 -32.64 -7.38
CA ASN A 298 -11.97 -33.35 -6.31
C ASN A 298 -11.90 -32.53 -5.00
N PRO A 299 -12.93 -32.62 -4.14
CA PRO A 299 -12.94 -31.91 -2.85
C PRO A 299 -11.85 -32.37 -1.85
N TYR A 300 -11.21 -33.52 -2.09
CA TYR A 300 -10.14 -34.02 -1.21
C TYR A 300 -8.83 -33.23 -1.33
N LEU A 301 -8.70 -32.33 -2.31
CA LEU A 301 -7.50 -31.50 -2.50
C LEU A 301 -7.19 -30.58 -1.30
N ILE A 302 -8.18 -30.36 -0.42
CA ILE A 302 -8.04 -29.56 0.81
C ILE A 302 -8.07 -30.41 2.09
N SER A 303 -7.86 -31.74 2.01
CA SER A 303 -7.96 -32.64 3.17
C SER A 303 -7.03 -32.28 4.34
N ASN A 304 -5.89 -31.65 4.03
CA ASN A 304 -4.87 -31.24 5.00
C ASN A 304 -5.23 -29.94 5.74
N LEU A 305 -6.36 -29.31 5.40
CA LEU A 305 -6.88 -28.15 6.11
C LEU A 305 -7.70 -28.56 7.33
N THR A 306 -7.63 -27.78 8.40
CA THR A 306 -8.54 -27.89 9.55
C THR A 306 -9.96 -27.52 9.16
N GLU A 307 -10.96 -27.90 9.97
CA GLU A 307 -12.37 -27.55 9.71
C GLU A 307 -12.61 -26.03 9.61
N PHE A 308 -11.87 -25.23 10.37
CA PHE A 308 -11.92 -23.77 10.24
C PHE A 308 -11.33 -23.30 8.91
N GLU A 309 -10.17 -23.83 8.50
CA GLU A 309 -9.51 -23.46 7.25
C GLU A 309 -10.32 -23.90 6.03
N LYS A 310 -10.99 -25.05 6.06
CA LYS A 310 -11.93 -25.49 5.01
C LYS A 310 -13.10 -24.53 4.86
N LYS A 311 -13.69 -24.08 5.98
CA LYS A 311 -14.76 -23.07 5.96
C LYS A 311 -14.29 -21.76 5.34
N LEU A 312 -13.04 -21.36 5.61
CA LEU A 312 -12.46 -20.16 5.03
C LEU A 312 -12.18 -20.36 3.53
N PHE A 313 -11.63 -21.51 3.13
CA PHE A 313 -11.39 -21.87 1.73
C PHE A 313 -12.68 -21.78 0.91
N ASN A 314 -13.73 -22.48 1.34
CA ASN A 314 -15.03 -22.52 0.66
C ASN A 314 -15.77 -21.18 0.60
N ARG A 315 -15.35 -20.18 1.39
CA ARG A 315 -15.91 -18.83 1.33
C ARG A 315 -15.36 -18.04 0.15
N TYR A 316 -14.13 -18.32 -0.27
CA TYR A 316 -13.40 -17.53 -1.27
C TYR A 316 -13.22 -18.27 -2.60
N VAL A 317 -13.05 -19.59 -2.55
CA VAL A 317 -12.93 -20.49 -3.71
C VAL A 317 -14.26 -21.18 -3.91
#